data_AF-A0A9X7CCU7-F1
#
_entry.id   AF-A0A9X7CCU7-F1
#
_cell.length_a   1.000
_cell.length_b   1.000
_cell.length_c   1.000
_cell.angle_alpha   90.00
_cell.angle_beta   90.00
_cell.angle_gamma   90.00
#
_symmetry.space_group_name_H-M   'P 1'
#
loop_
_entity.id
_entity.type
_entity.pdbx_description
1 polymer ?
#
loop_
_entity_poly.entity_id
_entity_poly.type
_entity_poly.pdbx_seq_one_letter_code
_entity_poly.pdbx_strand_id
1 'polypeptide(L)' 'MLQYHEILGSEKPIYVKKGLFKTFEEIDKTEEYQIIGFLEVQIGDEKRYEPLYERIGEV' A
#
# COMPACT_ATOMS: atom_id res chain seq x y z
N MET A 1 0.51 6.90 14.10
CA MET A 1 0.86 7.72 12.91
C MET A 1 1.69 6.87 11.97
N LEU A 2 1.28 6.74 10.71
CA LEU A 2 2.08 6.07 9.68
C LEU A 2 3.10 7.07 9.13
N GLN A 3 4.37 6.70 9.07
CA GLN A 3 5.41 7.49 8.38
C GLN A 3 5.33 7.19 6.88
N TYR A 4 5.32 8.22 6.04
CA TYR A 4 5.41 8.08 4.59
C TYR A 4 6.48 9.01 4.00
N HIS A 5 7.01 8.65 2.83
CA HIS A 5 7.93 9.49 2.05
C HIS A 5 7.35 9.72 0.65
N GLU A 6 7.48 10.94 0.11
CA GLU A 6 7.14 11.25 -1.28
C GLU A 6 8.32 10.86 -2.19
N ILE A 7 8.11 9.91 -3.11
CA ILE A 7 9.09 9.63 -4.17
C ILE A 7 8.70 10.43 -5.41
N LEU A 8 9.67 11.18 -5.97
CA LEU A 8 9.54 11.88 -7.24
C LEU A 8 9.12 10.91 -8.36
N GLY A 9 7.86 10.98 -8.77
CA GLY A 9 7.26 10.17 -9.84
C GLY A 9 6.12 9.22 -9.41
N SER A 10 5.87 9.05 -8.11
CA SER A 10 4.68 8.33 -7.62
C SER A 10 3.59 9.33 -7.21
N GLU A 11 2.44 9.30 -7.88
CA GLU A 11 1.26 10.12 -7.49
C GLU A 11 0.65 9.70 -6.15
N LYS A 12 1.08 8.57 -5.58
CA LYS A 12 0.51 7.99 -4.35
C LYS A 12 1.56 7.87 -3.23
N PRO A 13 1.16 7.98 -1.94
CA PRO A 13 2.07 7.93 -0.80
C PRO A 13 2.74 6.55 -0.64
N ILE A 14 3.95 6.55 -0.08
CA ILE A 14 4.70 5.33 0.23
C ILE A 14 4.85 5.20 1.74
N TYR A 15 4.26 4.14 2.29
CA TYR A 15 4.25 3.82 3.70
C TYR A 15 5.40 2.87 4.05
N VAL A 16 6.04 3.09 5.20
CA VAL A 16 7.03 2.14 5.76
C VAL A 16 6.39 1.06 6.63
N LYS A 17 5.09 1.19 6.93
CA LYS A 17 4.29 0.23 7.70
C LYS A 17 2.92 0.12 7.06
N LYS A 18 2.41 -1.11 6.97
CA LYS A 18 1.14 -1.44 6.32
C LYS A 18 -0.09 -0.88 7.04
N GLY A 19 -0.10 -0.89 8.38
CA GLY A 19 -1.27 -0.46 9.15
C GLY A 19 -2.46 -1.40 8.97
N LEU A 20 -3.65 -0.84 8.74
CA LEU A 20 -4.91 -1.57 8.51
C LEU A 20 -5.20 -1.87 7.03
N PHE A 21 -4.35 -1.39 6.12
CA PHE A 21 -4.53 -1.55 4.69
C PHE A 21 -4.18 -2.97 4.24
N LYS A 22 -4.79 -3.42 3.14
CA LYS A 22 -4.60 -4.77 2.60
C LYS A 22 -3.56 -4.78 1.48
N THR A 23 -2.78 -5.84 1.35
CA THR A 23 -1.97 -6.10 0.16
C THR A 23 -2.78 -6.88 -0.87
N PHE A 24 -2.24 -7.06 -2.08
CA PHE A 24 -2.90 -7.83 -3.16
C PHE A 24 -3.25 -9.27 -2.76
N GLU A 25 -2.50 -9.88 -1.84
CA GLU A 25 -2.79 -11.25 -1.37
C GLU A 25 -3.96 -11.31 -0.37
N GLU A 26 -4.35 -10.17 0.20
CA GLU A 26 -5.35 -10.09 1.27
C GLU A 26 -6.67 -9.46 0.84
N ILE A 27 -6.73 -8.93 -0.39
CA ILE A 27 -7.97 -8.43 -0.98
C ILE A 27 -8.89 -9.62 -1.30
N ASP A 28 -10.17 -9.45 -1.01
CA ASP A 28 -11.19 -10.38 -1.47
C ASP A 28 -11.53 -10.10 -2.94
N LYS A 29 -11.46 -11.10 -3.82
CA LYS A 29 -11.72 -10.91 -5.25
C LYS A 29 -13.17 -10.60 -5.59
N THR A 30 -14.08 -10.74 -4.62
CA THR A 30 -15.51 -10.44 -4.78
C THR A 30 -15.86 -8.98 -4.42
N GLU A 31 -14.91 -8.23 -3.86
CA GLU A 31 -15.11 -6.84 -3.45
C GLU A 31 -14.28 -5.88 -4.31
N GLU A 32 -14.67 -4.62 -4.32
CA GLU A 32 -13.95 -3.57 -5.05
C GLU A 32 -12.94 -2.88 -4.13
N TYR A 33 -11.74 -2.64 -4.65
CA TYR A 33 -10.62 -2.05 -3.92
C TYR A 33 -9.94 -0.98 -4.76
N GLN A 34 -9.42 0.07 -4.11
CA GLN A 34 -8.59 1.09 -4.73
C GLN A 34 -7.18 1.11 -4.15
N ILE A 35 -6.19 1.44 -4.98
CA ILE A 35 -4.80 1.63 -4.53
C ILE A 35 -4.70 2.99 -3.85
N ILE A 36 -4.32 2.97 -2.58
CA ILE A 36 -4.15 4.18 -1.75
C ILE A 36 -2.68 4.59 -1.58
N GLY A 37 -1.75 3.70 -1.93
CA GLY A 37 -0.32 3.91 -1.75
C GLY A 37 0.47 2.62 -1.95
N PHE A 38 1.74 2.66 -1.56
CA PHE A 38 2.62 1.50 -1.61
C PHE A 38 3.29 1.28 -0.26
N LEU A 39 3.58 0.03 0.08
CA LEU A 39 4.36 -0.37 1.23
C LEU A 39 5.82 -0.57 0.79
N GLU A 40 6.75 0.15 1.42
CA GLU A 40 8.18 -0.14 1.29
C GLU A 40 8.50 -1.42 2.05
N VAL A 41 8.94 -2.46 1.33
CA VAL A 41 9.34 -3.76 1.88
C VAL A 41 10.81 -3.98 1.57
N GLN A 42 11.60 -4.26 2.61
CA GLN A 42 13.01 -4.62 2.48
C GLN A 42 13.10 -6.14 2.29
N ILE A 43 13.57 -6.59 1.12
CA ILE A 43 13.83 -8.01 0.83
C ILE A 43 15.32 -8.17 0.59
N GLY A 44 16.06 -8.62 1.60
CA GLY A 44 17.52 -8.64 1.57
C GLY A 44 18.08 -7.22 1.45
N ASP A 45 18.92 -6.97 0.44
CA ASP A 45 19.47 -5.65 0.14
C ASP A 45 18.60 -4.82 -0.81
N GLU A 46 17.48 -5.37 -1.30
CA GLU A 46 16.59 -4.71 -2.24
C GLU A 46 15.38 -4.07 -1.53
N LYS A 47 15.05 -2.84 -1.94
CA LYS A 47 13.78 -2.20 -1.60
C LYS A 47 12.75 -2.50 -2.67
N ARG A 48 11.60 -3.06 -2.25
CA ARG A 48 10.42 -3.27 -3.09
C ARG A 48 9.26 -2.42 -2.60
N TYR A 49 8.32 -2.17 -3.50
CA TYR A 49 7.11 -1.41 -3.21
C TYR A 49 5.91 -2.26 -3.55
N GLU A 50 5.14 -2.64 -2.53
CA GLU A 50 3.93 -3.43 -2.69
C GLU A 50 2.69 -2.53 -2.66
N PRO A 51 1.76 -2.63 -3.62
CA PRO A 51 0.56 -1.81 -3.60
C PRO A 51 -0.31 -2.11 -2.37
N LEU A 52 -0.80 -1.05 -1.74
CA LEU A 52 -1.76 -1.10 -0.63
C LEU A 52 -3.14 -0.71 -1.11
N TYR A 53 -4.11 -1.49 -0.66
CA TYR A 53 -5.50 -1.44 -1.07
C TYR A 53 -6.40 -1.08 0.11
N GLU A 54 -7.41 -0.28 -0.19
CA GLU A 54 -8.54 0.01 0.67
C GLU A 54 -9.83 -0.38 -0.06
N ARG A 55 -10.80 -0.92 0.68
CA ARG A 55 -12.08 -1.34 0.11
C ARG A 55 -12.88 -0.10 -0.30
N ILE A 56 -13.44 -0.13 -1.49
CA ILE A 56 -14.35 0.92 -1.97
C ILE A 56 -15.70 0.73 -1.27
N GLY A 57 -16.16 1.77 -0.56
CA GLY A 57 -17.45 1.78 0.13
C GLY A 57 -17.39 1.62 1.65
N GLU A 58 -16.21 1.57 2.26
CA GLU A 58 -16.03 1.75 3.71
C GLU A 58 -16.07 3.25 4.01
N VAL A 59 -17.21 3.76 4.49
CA VAL A 59 -17.40 5.15 4.98
C VAL A 59 -17.97 5.10 6.39
#